data_AF-A0A7Y3P4G9-F1
#
_entry.id   AF-A0A7Y3P4G9-F1
#
_cell.length_a   1.000
_cell.length_b   1.000
_cell.length_c   1.000
_cell.angle_alpha   90.00
_cell.angle_beta   90.00
_cell.angle_gamma   90.00
#
_symmetry.space_group_name_H-M   'P 1'
#
loop_
_entity.id
_entity.type
_entity.pdbx_description
1 polymer ?
#
loop_
_entity_poly.entity_id
_entity_poly.type
_entity_poly.pdbx_seq_one_letter_code
_entity_poly.pdbx_strand_id
1 'polypeptide(L)'
;MIPIATAYHTNGRCEVAFSARVLDAPHFFFGTNTQCEHEAFDASTTAGPVEIVDNVGLAPRIPLHAGDRIEVRGEMVHDSDRAEPIVHWTHRDPAGRHIDGFIRVHGETYA
;
A
#
# COMPACT_ATOMS: atom_id res chain seq x y z
N MET A 1 -14.53 -2.22 4.68
CA MET A 1 -13.69 -1.14 4.12
C MET A 1 -14.30 0.20 4.51
N ILE A 2 -13.48 1.16 4.93
CA ILE A 2 -13.92 2.52 5.27
C ILE A 2 -13.31 3.55 4.29
N PRO A 3 -13.89 4.76 4.16
CA PRO A 3 -13.32 5.81 3.32
C PRO A 3 -11.93 6.22 3.77
N ILE A 4 -11.04 6.53 2.82
CA ILE A 4 -9.66 6.94 3.10
C ILE A 4 -9.59 8.18 4.01
N ALA A 5 -10.49 9.15 3.80
CA ALA A 5 -10.58 10.34 4.64
C ALA A 5 -10.92 10.04 6.10
N THR A 6 -11.64 8.94 6.37
CA THR A 6 -11.90 8.48 7.72
C THR A 6 -10.70 7.74 8.26
N ALA A 7 -10.19 6.74 7.54
CA ALA A 7 -9.06 5.90 7.95
C ALA A 7 -7.82 6.72 8.31
N TYR A 8 -7.52 7.75 7.52
CA TYR A 8 -6.34 8.60 7.67
C TYR A 8 -6.24 9.26 9.05
N HIS A 9 -7.38 9.55 9.68
CA HIS A 9 -7.46 10.21 11.00
C HIS A 9 -7.82 9.26 12.14
N THR A 10 -7.78 7.95 11.90
CA THR A 10 -7.93 6.95 12.97
C THR A 10 -6.56 6.55 13.54
N ASN A 11 -6.56 5.91 14.71
CA ASN A 11 -5.36 5.31 15.30
C ASN A 11 -5.37 3.77 15.19
N GLY A 12 -6.28 3.20 14.41
CA GLY A 12 -6.55 1.76 14.34
C GLY A 12 -6.26 1.20 12.95
N ARG A 13 -6.05 -0.12 12.89
CA ARG A 13 -5.91 -0.81 11.61
C ARG A 13 -7.22 -0.76 10.83
N CYS A 14 -7.14 -0.32 9.58
CA CYS A 14 -8.33 -0.07 8.77
C CYS A 14 -8.20 -0.69 7.39
N GLU A 15 -9.16 -1.54 7.03
CA GLU A 15 -9.36 -1.99 5.65
C GLU A 15 -9.76 -0.82 4.75
N VAL A 16 -8.93 -0.52 3.76
CA VAL A 16 -9.07 0.64 2.87
C VAL A 16 -9.09 0.21 1.40
N ALA A 17 -9.85 0.96 0.60
CA ALA A 17 -9.77 0.92 -0.85
C ALA A 17 -9.89 2.35 -1.40
N PHE A 18 -8.94 2.79 -2.22
CA PHE A 18 -8.86 4.16 -2.69
C PHE A 18 -8.09 4.30 -4.01
N SER A 19 -8.28 5.45 -4.68
CA SER A 19 -7.39 5.88 -5.77
C SER A 19 -6.34 6.84 -5.23
N ALA A 20 -5.15 6.78 -5.80
CA ALA A 20 -4.05 7.68 -5.48
C ALA A 20 -3.21 8.04 -6.71
N ARG A 21 -2.27 8.96 -6.53
CA ARG A 21 -1.21 9.27 -7.49
C ARG A 21 0.14 8.94 -6.87
N VAL A 22 0.97 8.17 -7.58
CA VAL A 22 2.35 7.90 -7.16
C VAL A 22 3.12 9.21 -7.12
N LEU A 23 3.83 9.46 -6.01
CA LEU A 23 4.63 10.66 -5.81
C LEU A 23 6.06 10.45 -6.30
N ASP A 24 6.65 9.31 -5.95
CA ASP A 24 8.05 9.01 -6.24
C ASP A 24 8.23 7.59 -6.79
N ALA A 25 9.37 7.34 -7.42
CA ALA A 25 9.69 6.00 -7.91
C ALA A 25 9.82 5.00 -6.75
N PRO A 26 9.45 3.73 -6.95
CA PRO A 26 9.57 2.72 -5.92
C PRO A 26 11.02 2.51 -5.49
N HIS A 27 11.20 2.35 -4.19
CA HIS A 27 12.44 1.88 -3.58
C HIS A 27 12.23 0.48 -3.00
N PHE A 28 13.34 -0.25 -2.85
CA PHE A 28 13.31 -1.64 -2.41
C PHE A 28 14.13 -1.81 -1.15
N PHE A 29 13.61 -2.60 -0.22
CA PHE A 29 14.30 -2.94 1.02
C PHE A 29 14.02 -4.37 1.45
N PHE A 30 14.90 -4.94 2.25
CA PHE A 30 14.71 -6.27 2.82
C PHE A 30 14.12 -6.17 4.22
N GLY A 31 12.92 -6.72 4.43
CA GLY A 31 12.26 -6.76 5.73
C GLY A 31 12.83 -7.89 6.57
N THR A 32 13.46 -7.56 7.70
CA THR A 32 14.07 -8.56 8.59
C THR A 32 13.04 -9.45 9.30
N ASN A 33 11.87 -8.91 9.61
CA ASN A 33 10.77 -9.64 10.26
C ASN A 33 10.06 -10.60 9.30
N THR A 34 9.91 -10.21 8.05
CA THR A 34 9.22 -10.98 6.99
C THR A 34 10.19 -11.83 6.17
N GLN A 35 11.49 -11.58 6.27
CA GLN A 35 12.57 -12.25 5.54
C GLN A 35 12.39 -12.22 4.01
N CYS A 36 11.82 -11.13 3.48
CA CYS A 36 11.63 -10.94 2.05
C CYS A 36 11.96 -9.50 1.61
N GLU A 37 12.12 -9.31 0.30
CA GLU A 37 12.22 -7.99 -0.31
C GLU A 37 10.81 -7.36 -0.38
N HIS A 38 10.76 -6.04 -0.17
CA HIS A 38 9.56 -5.20 -0.25
C HIS A 38 9.78 -4.13 -1.30
N GLU A 39 8.70 -3.72 -1.92
CA GLU A 39 8.59 -2.53 -2.75
C GLU A 39 7.82 -1.46 -1.97
N ALA A 40 8.34 -0.25 -1.88
CA ALA A 40 7.66 0.85 -1.23
C ALA A 40 7.74 2.15 -2.02
N PHE A 41 6.68 2.94 -1.96
CA PHE A 41 6.57 4.22 -2.64
C PHE A 41 5.50 5.09 -1.98
N ASP A 42 5.67 6.40 -2.08
CA ASP A 42 4.70 7.36 -1.58
C ASP A 42 3.60 7.62 -2.61
N ALA A 43 2.38 7.81 -2.12
CA ALA A 43 1.23 8.13 -2.95
C ALA A 43 0.36 9.22 -2.33
N SER A 44 -0.12 10.14 -3.16
CA SER A 44 -1.04 11.19 -2.77
C SER A 44 -2.48 10.70 -2.88
N THR A 45 -3.19 10.73 -1.76
CA THR A 45 -4.64 10.48 -1.68
C THR A 45 -5.41 11.79 -1.50
N THR A 46 -6.74 11.72 -1.45
CA THR A 46 -7.58 12.89 -1.13
C THR A 46 -7.48 13.33 0.34
N ALA A 47 -6.92 12.50 1.23
CA ALA A 47 -6.78 12.79 2.66
C ALA A 47 -5.37 13.31 3.01
N GLY A 48 -4.36 12.90 2.24
CA GLY A 48 -2.95 13.21 2.48
C GLY A 48 -2.03 12.18 1.81
N PRO A 49 -0.70 12.37 1.94
CA PRO A 49 0.28 11.38 1.50
C PRO A 49 0.20 10.11 2.35
N VAL A 50 0.40 8.96 1.72
CA VAL A 50 0.52 7.65 2.36
C VAL A 50 1.77 6.96 1.81
N GLU A 51 2.43 6.14 2.61
CA GLU A 51 3.43 5.20 2.09
C GLU A 51 2.72 3.88 1.79
N ILE A 52 2.93 3.32 0.59
CA ILE A 52 2.42 1.99 0.23
C ILE A 52 3.60 1.03 0.27
N VAL A 53 3.41 -0.11 0.93
CA VAL A 53 4.42 -1.17 1.06
C VAL A 53 3.82 -2.49 0.58
N ASP A 54 4.42 -3.03 -0.48
CA ASP A 54 4.06 -4.32 -1.04
C ASP A 54 5.19 -5.34 -0.88
N ASN A 55 4.83 -6.61 -0.75
CA ASN A 55 5.78 -7.69 -0.59
C ASN A 55 6.10 -8.28 -1.96
N VAL A 56 7.24 -7.93 -2.54
CA VAL A 56 7.63 -8.47 -3.88
C VAL A 56 7.95 -9.97 -3.86
N GLY A 57 8.07 -10.57 -2.67
CA GLY A 57 8.09 -12.01 -2.48
C GLY A 57 6.72 -12.70 -2.65
N LEU A 58 5.62 -11.94 -2.58
CA LEU A 58 4.23 -12.43 -2.69
C LEU A 58 3.53 -11.90 -3.95
N ALA A 59 3.82 -10.68 -4.37
CA ALA A 59 3.28 -10.04 -5.57
C ALA A 59 4.41 -9.64 -6.54
N PRO A 60 4.15 -9.58 -7.86
CA PRO A 60 5.14 -9.12 -8.82
C PRO A 60 5.44 -7.63 -8.65
N ARG A 61 6.70 -7.24 -8.88
CA ARG A 61 7.14 -5.83 -8.89
C ARG A 61 6.28 -4.99 -9.83
N ILE A 62 5.93 -3.79 -9.39
CA ILE A 62 5.02 -2.92 -10.13
C ILE A 62 5.87 -1.92 -10.94
N PRO A 63 5.66 -1.79 -12.27
CA PRO A 63 6.41 -0.86 -13.10
C PRO A 63 5.91 0.59 -12.95
N LEU A 64 5.97 1.12 -11.72
CA LEU A 64 5.44 2.44 -11.35
C LEU A 64 6.38 3.58 -11.72
N HIS A 65 5.77 4.69 -12.12
CA HIS A 65 6.44 5.98 -12.29
C HIS A 65 5.72 7.07 -11.49
N ALA A 66 6.47 8.09 -11.07
CA ALA A 66 5.88 9.28 -10.46
C ALA A 66 4.79 9.87 -11.37
N GLY A 67 3.64 10.19 -10.78
CA GLY A 67 2.45 10.69 -11.48
C GLY A 67 1.44 9.61 -11.91
N ASP A 68 1.81 8.33 -11.88
CA ASP A 68 0.91 7.23 -12.23
C ASP A 68 -0.33 7.23 -11.33
N ARG A 69 -1.49 6.96 -11.95
CA ARG A 69 -2.74 6.77 -11.21
C ARG A 69 -2.88 5.32 -10.83
N ILE A 70 -3.07 5.08 -9.55
CA ILE A 70 -3.24 3.73 -8.99
C ILE A 70 -4.58 3.60 -8.27
N GLU A 71 -5.06 2.37 -8.19
CA GLU A 71 -6.10 1.97 -7.24
C GLU A 71 -5.52 0.93 -6.30
N VAL A 72 -5.81 1.09 -5.02
CA VAL A 72 -5.19 0.31 -3.95
C VAL A 72 -6.28 -0.27 -3.08
N ARG A 73 -6.10 -1.52 -2.68
CA ARG A 73 -6.80 -2.15 -1.57
C ARG A 73 -5.79 -2.78 -0.63
N GLY A 74 -5.93 -2.54 0.66
CA GLY A 74 -5.06 -3.08 1.69
C GLY A 74 -5.49 -2.66 3.08
N GLU A 75 -4.58 -2.81 4.04
CA GLU A 75 -4.76 -2.38 5.41
C GLU A 75 -3.93 -1.11 5.66
N MET A 76 -4.55 -0.07 6.23
CA MET A 76 -3.86 1.12 6.71
C MET A 76 -3.47 0.94 8.17
N VAL A 77 -2.24 1.33 8.50
CA VAL A 77 -1.70 1.38 9.86
C VAL A 77 -0.97 2.70 10.11
N HIS A 78 -0.91 3.09 11.39
CA HIS A 78 -0.24 4.31 11.84
C HIS A 78 0.93 3.95 12.74
N ASP A 79 2.07 4.61 12.50
CA ASP A 79 3.25 4.52 13.34
C ASP A 79 3.46 5.87 14.03
N SER A 80 3.63 5.86 15.35
CA SER A 80 3.85 7.09 16.13
C SER A 80 5.14 7.82 15.79
N ASP A 81 6.10 7.11 15.19
CA ASP A 81 7.39 7.66 14.79
C ASP A 81 7.41 8.17 13.34
N ARG A 82 6.29 8.07 12.61
CA ARG A 82 6.18 8.47 11.20
C ARG A 82 5.09 9.52 11.00
N ALA A 83 5.29 10.39 10.02
CA ALA A 83 4.34 11.45 9.70
C ALA A 83 3.17 10.93 8.85
N GLU A 84 3.47 10.06 7.88
CA GLU A 84 2.48 9.44 6.99
C GLU A 84 2.06 8.06 7.48
N PRO A 85 0.77 7.69 7.35
CA PRO A 85 0.32 6.33 7.57
C PRO A 85 0.82 5.40 6.46
N ILE A 86 0.98 4.12 6.81
CA ILE A 86 1.43 3.07 5.91
C ILE A 86 0.21 2.28 5.43
N VAL A 87 0.15 1.95 4.15
CA VAL A 87 -0.78 0.97 3.60
C VAL A 87 0.01 -0.26 3.17
N HIS A 88 -0.27 -1.38 3.82
CA HIS A 88 0.33 -2.68 3.53
C HIS A 88 -0.75 -3.71 3.19
N TRP A 89 -0.40 -4.99 3.10
CA TRP A 89 -1.34 -6.05 2.72
C TRP A 89 -1.97 -5.82 1.34
N THR A 90 -1.21 -5.23 0.42
CA THR A 90 -1.60 -4.94 -0.96
C THR A 90 -1.48 -6.14 -1.90
N HIS A 91 -1.55 -7.35 -1.34
CA HIS A 91 -1.40 -8.62 -2.03
C HIS A 91 -2.46 -9.63 -1.53
N ARG A 92 -2.59 -10.75 -2.22
CA ARG A 92 -3.41 -11.87 -1.73
C ARG A 92 -2.77 -12.49 -0.51
N ASP A 93 -3.56 -12.90 0.47
CA ASP A 93 -3.06 -13.67 1.60
C ASP A 93 -3.07 -15.17 1.26
N PRO A 94 -1.90 -15.83 1.07
CA PRO A 94 -1.85 -17.24 0.72
C PRO A 94 -2.49 -18.16 1.78
N ALA A 95 -2.54 -17.71 3.04
CA ALA A 95 -3.13 -18.45 4.14
C ALA A 95 -4.61 -18.11 4.39
N GLY A 96 -5.17 -17.10 3.71
CA GLY A 96 -6.56 -16.68 3.83
C GLY A 96 -6.98 -16.21 5.24
N ARG A 97 -6.05 -15.64 6.00
CA ARG A 97 -6.25 -15.13 7.37
C ARG A 97 -6.59 -13.65 7.39
N HIS A 98 -6.25 -12.92 6.34
CA HIS A 98 -6.54 -11.52 6.10
C HIS A 98 -7.31 -11.35 4.79
N ILE A 99 -8.00 -10.22 4.65
CA ILE A 99 -8.64 -9.84 3.39
C ILE A 99 -7.56 -9.57 2.34
N ASP A 100 -7.74 -10.11 1.13
CA ASP A 100 -6.84 -9.86 0.01
C ASP A 100 -6.81 -8.38 -0.40
N GLY A 101 -5.60 -7.86 -0.61
CA GLY A 101 -5.35 -6.57 -1.23
C GLY A 101 -4.88 -6.68 -2.67
N PHE A 102 -4.66 -5.52 -3.28
CA PHE A 102 -4.08 -5.38 -4.62
C PHE A 102 -3.62 -3.95 -4.87
N ILE A 103 -2.78 -3.78 -5.88
CA ILE A 103 -2.53 -2.51 -6.56
C ILE A 103 -2.90 -2.66 -8.03
N ARG A 104 -3.69 -1.74 -8.57
CA ARG A 104 -4.05 -1.67 -9.99
C ARG A 104 -3.47 -0.42 -10.61
N VAL A 105 -2.71 -0.59 -11.69
CA VAL A 105 -2.09 0.49 -12.47
C VAL A 105 -2.09 0.12 -13.94
N HIS A 106 -2.29 1.10 -14.83
CA HIS A 106 -2.26 0.90 -16.30
C HIS A 106 -3.19 -0.21 -16.83
N GLY A 107 -4.26 -0.53 -16.10
CA GLY A 107 -5.22 -1.58 -16.47
C GLY A 107 -4.86 -2.99 -15.95
N GLU A 108 -3.69 -3.15 -15.32
CA GLU A 108 -3.19 -4.41 -14.77
C GLU A 108 -3.31 -4.44 -13.24
N THR A 109 -3.56 -5.62 -12.68
CA THR A 109 -3.69 -5.84 -11.24
C THR A 109 -2.53 -6.68 -10.72
N TYR A 110 -1.88 -6.17 -9.67
CA TYR A 110 -0.74 -6.76 -8.97
C TYR A 110 -1.23 -7.14 -7.56
N ALA A 111 -1.14 -8.43 -7.23
CA ALA A 111 -1.61 -8.99 -5.96
C ALA A 111 -1.02 -10.38 -5.71
#